data_AF-A0A3D2UG13-F1
#
_entry.id   AF-A0A3D2UG13-F1
#
_cell.length_a   1.000
_cell.length_b   1.000
_cell.length_c   1.000
_cell.angle_alpha   90.00
_cell.angle_beta   90.00
_cell.angle_gamma   90.00
#
_symmetry.space_group_name_H-M   'P 1'
#
loop_
_entity.id
_entity.type
_entity.pdbx_description
1 polymer ?
#
loop_
_entity_poly.entity_id
_entity_poly.type
_entity_poly.pdbx_seq_one_letter_code
_entity_poly.pdbx_strand_id
1 'polypeptide(L)'
;PEEDTLANALAGGIGLENRYSFNLVRERVDQYIKVSEEGISDAIRFSLTHLNLVVEGGGVVALAALLNGSWKPPDTEGVVVVLLSG
;
A
#
# COMPACT_ATOMS: atom_id res chain seq x y z
N PRO A 1 -15.99 -5.98 -6.67
CA PRO A 1 -15.51 -6.79 -7.82
C PRO A 1 -14.04 -6.46 -8.03
N GLU A 2 -13.25 -7.36 -8.60
CA GLU A 2 -11.89 -7.01 -9.04
C GLU A 2 -11.99 -5.97 -10.15
N GLU A 3 -11.08 -5.00 -10.12
CA GLU A 3 -10.94 -3.94 -11.12
C GLU A 3 -9.49 -3.90 -11.61
N ASP A 4 -9.28 -3.45 -12.84
CA ASP A 4 -7.94 -3.32 -13.41
C ASP A 4 -7.13 -2.28 -12.62
N THR A 5 -5.96 -2.69 -12.14
CA THR A 5 -5.03 -1.84 -11.38
C THR A 5 -3.59 -2.31 -11.56
N LEU A 6 -2.64 -1.37 -11.49
CA LEU A 6 -1.21 -1.67 -11.36
C LEU A 6 -0.91 -2.52 -10.11
N ALA A 7 -1.74 -2.43 -9.07
CA ALA A 7 -1.65 -3.25 -7.87
C ALA A 7 -2.47 -4.54 -7.97
N ASN A 8 -2.30 -5.30 -9.05
CA ASN A 8 -3.10 -6.49 -9.36
C ASN A 8 -3.17 -7.52 -8.20
N ALA A 9 -2.07 -7.72 -7.47
CA ALA A 9 -2.04 -8.61 -6.30
C ALA A 9 -2.99 -8.19 -5.16
N LEU A 10 -3.49 -6.95 -5.19
CA LEU A 10 -4.39 -6.36 -4.19
C LEU A 10 -5.80 -6.10 -4.73
N ALA A 11 -6.15 -6.61 -5.92
CA ALA A 11 -7.45 -6.36 -6.58
C ALA A 11 -8.67 -6.84 -5.77
N GLY A 12 -8.46 -7.65 -4.72
CA GLY A 12 -9.48 -8.01 -3.74
C GLY A 12 -9.71 -9.51 -3.65
N GLY A 13 -10.97 -9.93 -3.66
CA GLY A 13 -11.34 -11.35 -3.67
C GLY A 13 -11.24 -12.09 -2.33
N ILE A 14 -11.07 -11.39 -1.20
CA ILE A 14 -10.85 -12.02 0.11
C ILE A 14 -12.07 -12.77 0.70
N GLY A 15 -13.27 -12.58 0.11
CA GLY A 15 -14.55 -13.15 0.57
C GLY A 15 -15.10 -12.51 1.85
N LEU A 16 -16.43 -12.42 1.99
CA LEU A 16 -17.04 -11.93 3.24
C LEU A 16 -17.07 -13.02 4.33
N GLU A 17 -16.97 -14.28 3.92
CA GLU A 17 -16.77 -15.46 4.74
C GLU A 17 -15.30 -15.68 5.17
N ASN A 18 -14.45 -14.67 5.02
CA ASN A 18 -13.06 -14.69 5.48
C ASN A 18 -13.01 -14.91 7.01
N ARG A 19 -12.47 -16.06 7.41
CA ARG A 19 -12.53 -16.52 8.81
C ARG A 19 -11.54 -15.83 9.75
N TYR A 20 -10.50 -15.19 9.21
CA TYR A 20 -9.35 -14.77 9.99
C TYR A 20 -8.97 -13.31 9.75
N SER A 21 -8.47 -12.97 8.57
CA SER A 21 -7.82 -11.68 8.32
C SER A 21 -8.79 -10.52 8.27
N PHE A 22 -10.01 -10.69 7.75
CA PHE A 22 -10.96 -9.58 7.61
C PHE A 22 -11.34 -8.98 8.97
N ASN A 23 -11.69 -9.83 9.94
CA ASN A 23 -12.03 -9.36 11.30
C ASN A 23 -10.82 -8.79 12.03
N LEU A 24 -9.65 -9.44 11.91
CA LEU A 24 -8.42 -8.95 12.55
C LEU A 24 -8.02 -7.56 12.03
N VAL A 25 -8.04 -7.36 10.71
CA VAL A 25 -7.76 -6.06 10.09
C VAL A 25 -8.77 -5.03 10.55
N ARG A 26 -10.07 -5.35 10.51
CA ARG A 26 -11.15 -4.46 10.97
C ARG A 26 -10.99 -4.00 12.41
N GLU A 27 -10.50 -4.86 13.31
CA GLU A 27 -10.35 -4.54 14.73
C GLU A 27 -9.03 -3.85 15.07
N ARG A 28 -7.95 -4.09 14.31
CA ARG A 28 -6.57 -3.73 14.71
C ARG A 28 -5.89 -2.69 13.84
N VAL A 29 -6.36 -2.47 12.62
CA VAL A 29 -5.79 -1.44 11.73
C VAL A 29 -6.43 -0.10 12.05
N ASP A 30 -5.58 0.89 12.36
CA ASP A 30 -6.04 2.24 12.73
C ASP A 30 -6.62 3.01 11.53
N GLN A 31 -6.04 2.83 10.34
CA GLN A 31 -6.38 3.64 9.17
C GLN A 31 -6.31 2.84 7.86
N TYR A 32 -7.23 3.17 6.94
CA TYR A 32 -7.29 2.64 5.58
C TYR A 32 -7.08 3.78 4.61
N ILE A 33 -6.09 3.64 3.73
CA ILE A 33 -5.64 4.73 2.86
C ILE A 33 -5.71 4.24 1.43
N LYS A 34 -6.39 5.01 0.58
CA LYS A 34 -6.42 4.75 -0.85
C LYS A 34 -5.34 5.56 -1.53
N VAL A 35 -4.74 4.97 -2.55
CA VAL A 35 -3.79 5.63 -3.45
C VAL A 35 -4.33 5.55 -4.88
N SER A 36 -3.92 6.48 -5.73
CA SER A 36 -4.28 6.49 -7.15
C SER A 36 -3.34 5.60 -7.97
N GLU A 37 -3.80 5.17 -9.14
CA GLU A 37 -2.95 4.47 -10.14
C GLU A 37 -1.71 5.27 -10.51
N GLU A 38 -1.85 6.59 -10.66
CA GLU A 38 -0.72 7.51 -10.88
C GLU A 38 0.29 7.46 -9.72
N GLY A 39 -0.20 7.48 -8.47
CA GLY A 39 0.65 7.35 -7.29
C GLY A 39 1.37 6.00 -7.19
N ILE A 40 0.71 4.91 -7.61
CA ILE A 40 1.34 3.58 -7.70
C ILE A 40 2.47 3.61 -8.75
N SER A 41 2.19 4.12 -9.94
CA SER A 41 3.19 4.26 -11.02
C SER A 41 4.40 5.09 -10.59
N ASP A 42 4.16 6.22 -9.93
CA ASP A 42 5.23 7.09 -9.41
C ASP A 42 6.06 6.37 -8.34
N ALA A 43 5.44 5.60 -7.46
CA ALA A 43 6.13 4.83 -6.43
C ALA A 43 6.95 3.67 -7.02
N ILE A 44 6.45 2.98 -8.06
CA ILE A 44 7.24 2.00 -8.83
C ILE A 44 8.49 2.69 -9.39
N ARG A 45 8.31 3.83 -10.07
CA ARG A 45 9.43 4.59 -10.64
C ARG A 45 10.43 5.03 -9.56
N PHE A 46 9.94 5.51 -8.42
CA PHE A 46 10.76 5.93 -7.29
C PHE A 46 11.57 4.75 -6.73
N SER A 47 10.93 3.60 -6.51
CA SER A 47 11.59 2.40 -6.00
C SER A 47 12.77 1.97 -6.89
N LEU A 48 12.59 2.01 -8.21
CA LEU A 48 13.64 1.68 -9.16
C LEU A 48 14.77 2.71 -9.15
N THR A 49 14.43 3.99 -9.21
CA THR A 49 15.41 5.06 -9.47
C THR A 49 16.13 5.58 -8.22
N HIS A 50 15.51 5.47 -7.04
CA HIS A 50 16.05 6.00 -5.79
C HIS A 50 16.42 4.90 -4.79
N LEU A 51 15.73 3.75 -4.82
CA LEU A 51 16.01 2.63 -3.93
C LEU A 51 16.80 1.51 -4.63
N ASN A 52 16.94 1.56 -5.96
CA ASN A 52 17.52 0.48 -6.79
C ASN A 52 16.79 -0.87 -6.59
N LEU A 53 15.48 -0.81 -6.35
CA LEU A 53 14.63 -1.98 -6.16
C LEU A 53 13.57 -2.03 -7.26
N VAL A 54 13.42 -3.20 -7.87
CA VAL A 54 12.26 -3.51 -8.71
C VAL A 54 11.19 -4.08 -7.78
N VAL A 55 10.03 -3.43 -7.72
CA VAL A 55 8.94 -3.77 -6.81
C VAL A 55 7.64 -3.71 -7.63
N GLU A 56 6.75 -4.68 -7.46
CA GLU A 56 5.48 -4.74 -8.18
C GLU A 56 4.50 -3.66 -7.66
N GLY A 57 3.44 -3.36 -8.42
CA GLY A 57 2.50 -2.30 -8.05
C GLY A 57 1.83 -2.51 -6.69
N GLY A 58 1.53 -3.77 -6.33
CA GLY A 58 1.00 -4.12 -5.02
C GLY A 58 2.00 -3.89 -3.89
N GLY A 59 3.28 -4.13 -4.13
CA GLY A 59 4.33 -3.96 -3.12
C GLY A 59 4.71 -2.51 -2.83
N VAL A 60 4.36 -1.56 -3.69
CA VAL A 60 4.70 -0.14 -3.49
C VAL A 60 3.57 0.72 -2.93
N VAL A 61 2.36 0.19 -2.71
CA VAL A 61 1.20 1.02 -2.33
C VAL A 61 1.40 1.81 -1.03
N ALA A 62 2.13 1.26 -0.06
CA ALA A 62 2.48 1.96 1.17
C ALA A 62 3.48 3.11 0.94
N LEU A 63 4.43 2.91 0.03
CA LEU A 63 5.36 3.97 -0.40
C LEU A 63 4.63 5.07 -1.18
N ALA A 64 3.68 4.70 -2.05
CA ALA A 64 2.86 5.66 -2.79
C ALA A 64 2.09 6.60 -1.85
N ALA A 65 1.51 6.07 -0.77
CA ALA A 65 0.77 6.87 0.21
C ALA A 65 1.64 7.92 0.91
N LEU A 66 2.93 7.62 1.14
CA LEU A 66 3.89 8.57 1.70
C LEU A 66 4.31 9.62 0.69
N LEU A 67 4.71 9.19 -0.52
CA LEU A 67 5.24 10.09 -1.55
C LEU A 67 4.19 11.11 -2.02
N ASN A 68 2.92 10.69 -2.14
CA ASN A 68 1.83 11.59 -2.53
C ASN A 68 1.19 12.33 -1.35
N GLY A 69 1.62 12.06 -0.11
CA GLY A 69 1.13 12.71 1.11
C GLY A 69 -0.30 12.31 1.52
N SER A 70 -0.86 11.23 0.97
CA SER A 70 -2.14 10.65 1.41
C SER A 70 -2.07 10.10 2.82
N TRP A 71 -0.87 9.71 3.26
CA TRP A 71 -0.54 9.53 4.66
C TRP A 71 0.65 10.41 5.04
N LYS A 72 0.64 10.91 6.27
CA LYS A 72 1.75 11.66 6.84
C LYS A 72 2.04 11.12 8.23
N PRO A 73 3.32 11.02 8.61
CA PRO A 73 3.67 10.64 9.96
C PRO A 73 3.11 11.66 10.97
N PRO A 74 2.69 11.21 12.16
CA PRO A 74 2.31 12.10 13.24
C PRO A 74 3.48 13.00 13.63
N ASP A 75 3.17 14.18 14.17
CA ASP A 75 4.15 15.18 14.61
C ASP A 75 4.77 14.79 15.96
N THR A 76 5.45 13.65 15.96
CA THR A 76 6.09 13.02 17.12
C THR A 76 7.42 12.43 16.69
N GLU A 77 8.42 12.44 17.56
CA GLU A 77 9.69 11.74 17.29
C GLU A 77 9.44 10.22 17.18
N GLY A 78 9.65 9.65 16.00
CA GLY A 78 9.40 8.23 15.75
C GLY A 78 9.98 7.74 14.43
N VAL A 79 10.10 6.42 14.29
CA VAL A 79 10.57 5.75 13.07
C VAL A 79 9.36 5.28 12.26
N VAL A 80 9.33 5.64 10.98
CA VAL A 80 8.36 5.08 10.01
C VAL A 80 9.00 3.89 9.31
N VAL A 81 8.31 2.76 9.33
CA VAL A 81 8.70 1.57 8.56
C VAL A 81 7.71 1.38 7.41
N VAL A 82 8.24 1.17 6.21
CA VAL A 82 7.46 0.88 5.00
C VAL A 82 7.82 -0.52 4.56
N LEU A 83 6.83 -1.38 4.40
CA LEU A 83 7.01 -2.73 3.86
C LEU A 83 6.83 -2.70 2.33
N LEU A 84 7.90 -3.02 1.61
CA LEU A 84 7.86 -3.30 0.16
C LEU A 84 7.71 -4.82 -0.01
N SER A 85 6.50 -5.30 -0.29
CA SER A 85 6.16 -6.72 -0.14
C SER A 85 6.52 -7.63 -1.31
N GLY A 86 6.90 -7.07 -2.47
CA GLY A 86 7.18 -7.81 -3.72
C GLY A 86 7.21 -6.88 -4.91
#